data_AF-A0A7U9X8J5-F1
#
_entry.id   AF-A0A7U9X8J5-F1
#
_cell.length_a   1.000
_cell.length_b   1.000
_cell.length_c   1.000
_cell.angle_alpha   90.00
_cell.angle_beta   90.00
_cell.angle_gamma   90.00
#
_symmetry.space_group_name_H-M   'P 1'
#
loop_
_entity.id
_entity.type
_entity.pdbx_description
1 polymer ?
#
loop_
_entity_poly.entity_id
_entity_poly.type
_entity_poly.pdbx_seq_one_letter_code
_entity_poly.pdbx_strand_id
1 'polypeptide(L)'
;MDTAGTDSEKLKSQIKAIEQKRTNLIDLYTSGDITRDEFSAARAKCENEIAELQSVIDSIDKQREMIEKQQELVAEITEAMNELINGVEYEDDFYKEILDKMVVNDKDHIDVYLNLLPLKWSYTVAKSVNCPQGKSLKKSAGP
;
A
#
# COMPACT_ATOMS: atom_id res chain seq x y z
N MET A 1 9.52 -9.09 -4.36
CA MET A 1 10.82 -9.76 -4.51
C MET A 1 11.61 -9.44 -3.25
N ASP A 2 11.79 -10.41 -2.36
CA ASP A 2 12.36 -10.21 -1.01
C ASP A 2 13.89 -10.36 -1.06
N THR A 3 14.52 -9.46 -1.82
CA THR A 3 15.98 -9.50 -2.06
C THR A 3 16.74 -9.09 -0.81
N ALA A 4 16.26 -8.05 -0.12
CA ALA A 4 16.87 -7.57 1.13
C ALA A 4 16.84 -8.63 2.24
N GLY A 5 15.75 -9.41 2.35
CA GLY A 5 15.58 -10.57 3.23
C GLY A 5 16.74 -11.55 3.13
N THR A 6 17.02 -11.95 1.89
CA THR A 6 18.07 -12.90 1.53
C THR A 6 19.47 -12.35 1.78
N ASP A 7 19.69 -11.05 1.54
CA ASP A 7 20.98 -10.40 1.70
C ASP A 7 21.42 -10.33 3.18
N SER A 8 20.52 -9.99 4.11
CA SER A 8 20.84 -9.93 5.54
C SER A 8 21.22 -11.30 6.12
N GLU A 9 20.51 -12.37 5.76
CA GLU A 9 20.82 -13.73 6.21
C GLU A 9 22.16 -14.25 5.66
N LYS A 10 22.51 -13.85 4.43
CA LYS A 10 23.83 -14.13 3.85
C LYS A 10 24.95 -13.40 4.59
N LEU A 11 24.74 -12.15 5.01
CA LEU A 11 25.70 -11.39 5.82
C LEU A 11 25.86 -12.01 7.22
N LYS A 12 24.78 -12.43 7.87
CA LYS A 12 24.83 -13.16 9.16
C LYS A 12 25.60 -14.46 9.06
N SER A 13 25.44 -15.20 7.95
CA SER A 13 26.20 -16.43 7.69
C SER A 13 27.71 -16.15 7.50
N GLN A 14 28.07 -15.03 6.86
CA GLN A 14 29.46 -14.61 6.73
C GLN A 14 30.08 -14.22 8.08
N ILE A 15 29.34 -13.52 8.94
CA ILE A 15 29.78 -13.21 10.31
C ILE A 15 30.10 -14.51 11.06
N LYS A 16 29.22 -15.51 11.03
CA LYS A 16 29.48 -16.82 11.67
C LYS A 16 30.74 -17.50 11.15
N ALA A 17 31.00 -17.42 9.84
CA ALA A 17 32.21 -17.97 9.26
C ALA A 17 33.48 -17.23 9.73
N ILE A 18 33.41 -15.91 9.90
CA ILE A 18 34.52 -15.09 10.43
C ILE A 18 34.73 -15.38 11.92
N GLU A 19 33.66 -15.54 12.70
CA GLU A 19 33.74 -15.96 14.10
C GLU A 19 34.39 -17.33 14.24
N GLN A 20 34.06 -18.28 13.37
CA GLN A 20 34.71 -19.59 13.34
C GLN A 20 36.20 -19.47 13.01
N LYS A 21 36.58 -18.63 12.03
CA LYS A 21 37.99 -18.34 11.73
C LYS A 21 38.71 -17.76 12.96
N ARG A 22 38.06 -16.86 13.70
CA ARG A 22 38.61 -16.28 14.93
C ARG A 22 38.83 -17.33 16.00
N THR A 23 37.92 -18.29 16.15
CA THR A 23 38.10 -19.43 17.06
C THR A 23 39.30 -20.29 16.65
N ASN A 24 39.42 -20.63 15.36
CA ASN A 24 40.53 -21.44 14.84
C ASN A 24 41.91 -20.76 15.02
N LEU A 25 41.96 -19.43 15.10
CA LEU A 25 43.22 -18.72 15.40
C LEU A 25 43.77 -19.06 16.79
N ILE A 26 42.91 -19.42 17.76
CA ILE A 26 43.36 -19.81 19.11
C ILE A 26 44.14 -21.12 19.04
N ASP A 27 43.65 -22.08 18.25
CA ASP A 27 44.31 -23.37 18.07
C ASP A 27 45.67 -23.20 17.39
N LEU A 28 45.73 -22.39 16.32
CA LEU A 28 46.97 -22.07 15.59
C LEU A 28 48.01 -21.36 16.46
N TYR A 29 47.58 -20.47 17.34
CA TYR A 29 48.49 -19.82 18.29
C TYR A 29 49.02 -20.81 19.33
N THR A 30 48.17 -21.72 19.79
CA THR A 30 48.52 -22.71 20.81
C THR A 30 49.43 -23.81 20.25
N SER A 31 49.29 -24.18 18.98
CA SER A 31 50.19 -25.11 18.28
C SER A 31 51.55 -24.49 17.94
N GLY A 32 51.68 -23.16 18.03
CA GLY A 32 52.88 -22.43 17.66
C GLY A 32 53.03 -22.19 16.15
N ASP A 33 51.97 -22.44 15.37
CA ASP A 33 51.95 -22.22 13.91
C ASP A 33 51.97 -20.73 13.55
N ILE A 34 51.52 -19.86 14.48
CA ILE A 34 51.55 -18.41 14.35
C ILE A 34 52.13 -17.74 15.60
N THR A 35 52.71 -16.57 15.40
CA THR A 35 53.20 -15.71 16.47
C THR A 35 52.09 -14.93 17.17
N ARG A 36 52.40 -14.34 18.32
CA ARG A 36 51.47 -13.47 19.07
C ARG A 36 51.03 -12.26 18.25
N ASP A 37 51.94 -11.68 17.47
CA ASP A 37 51.68 -10.48 16.68
C ASP A 37 50.77 -10.83 15.49
N GLU A 38 51.02 -11.96 14.82
CA GLU A 38 50.15 -12.48 13.75
C GLU A 38 48.75 -12.81 14.27
N PHE A 39 48.65 -13.45 15.43
CA PHE A 39 47.36 -13.70 16.09
C PHE A 39 46.60 -12.40 16.37
N SER A 40 47.29 -11.42 16.95
CA SER A 40 46.68 -10.14 17.32
C SER A 40 46.20 -9.36 16.08
N ALA A 41 47.00 -9.33 15.02
CA ALA A 41 46.65 -8.68 13.76
C ALA A 41 45.48 -9.39 13.05
N ALA A 42 45.51 -10.73 12.97
CA ALA A 42 44.43 -11.50 12.38
C ALA A 42 43.11 -11.37 13.16
N ARG A 43 43.20 -11.36 14.49
CA ARG A 43 42.04 -11.13 15.36
C ARG A 43 41.43 -9.74 15.15
N ALA A 44 42.26 -8.70 15.13
CA ALA A 44 41.80 -7.33 14.89
C ALA A 44 41.14 -7.19 13.52
N LYS A 45 41.67 -7.86 12.50
CA LYS A 45 41.05 -7.92 11.17
C LYS A 45 39.67 -8.57 11.21
N CYS A 46 39.52 -9.72 11.88
CA CYS A 46 38.21 -10.36 12.05
C CYS A 46 37.21 -9.46 12.79
N GLU A 47 37.65 -8.75 13.84
CA GLU A 47 36.79 -7.84 14.60
C GLU A 47 36.32 -6.66 13.73
N ASN A 48 37.20 -6.07 12.93
CA ASN A 48 36.84 -5.02 11.98
C ASN A 48 35.85 -5.51 10.91
N GLU A 49 36.12 -6.67 10.29
CA GLU A 49 35.22 -7.23 9.27
C GLU A 49 33.82 -7.53 9.86
N ILE A 50 33.75 -8.05 11.09
CA ILE A 50 32.46 -8.28 11.77
C ILE A 50 31.73 -6.95 12.01
N ALA A 51 32.43 -5.92 12.48
CA ALA A 51 31.84 -4.61 12.75
C ALA A 51 31.29 -3.95 11.47
N GLU A 52 32.02 -4.04 10.35
CA GLU A 52 31.56 -3.55 9.05
C GLU A 52 30.31 -4.28 8.58
N LEU A 53 30.29 -5.61 8.65
CA LEU A 53 29.14 -6.42 8.25
C LEU A 53 27.91 -6.15 9.12
N GLN A 54 28.10 -5.96 10.43
CA GLN A 54 27.01 -5.59 11.35
C GLN A 54 26.44 -4.22 11.00
N SER A 55 27.28 -3.23 10.69
CA SER A 55 26.82 -1.91 10.25
C SER A 55 25.98 -1.97 8.97
N VAL A 56 26.31 -2.87 8.04
CA VAL A 56 25.51 -3.06 6.81
C VAL A 56 24.16 -3.69 7.14
N ILE A 57 24.12 -4.69 8.02
CA ILE A 57 22.86 -5.31 8.48
C ILE A 57 21.96 -4.26 9.14
N ASP A 58 22.50 -3.46 10.07
CA ASP A 58 21.75 -2.42 10.76
C ASP A 58 21.17 -1.38 9.77
N SER A 59 21.91 -1.06 8.71
CA SER A 59 21.43 -0.16 7.65
C SER A 59 20.29 -0.79 6.85
N ILE A 60 20.38 -2.08 6.51
CA ILE A 60 19.32 -2.80 5.79
C ILE A 60 18.06 -2.84 6.64
N ASP A 61 18.18 -3.15 7.93
CA ASP A 61 17.03 -3.26 8.84
C ASP A 61 16.34 -1.90 9.02
N LYS A 62 17.10 -0.81 9.18
CA LYS A 62 16.55 0.57 9.19
C LYS A 62 15.81 0.94 7.91
N GLN A 63 16.35 0.52 6.76
CA GLN A 63 15.68 0.76 5.47
C GLN A 63 14.36 0.00 5.37
N ARG A 64 14.30 -1.25 5.87
CA ARG A 64 13.04 -2.01 5.90
C ARG A 64 12.00 -1.37 6.79
N GLU A 65 12.38 -0.97 8.01
CA GLU A 65 11.46 -0.30 8.94
C GLU A 65 10.89 1.00 8.33
N MET A 66 11.72 1.76 7.61
CA MET A 66 11.27 2.96 6.91
C MET A 66 10.28 2.65 5.78
N ILE A 67 10.54 1.59 5.00
CA ILE A 67 9.65 1.17 3.91
C ILE A 67 8.29 0.69 4.46
N GLU A 68 8.29 -0.09 5.55
CA GLU A 68 7.08 -0.57 6.20
C GLU A 68 6.22 0.59 6.69
N LYS A 69 6.82 1.58 7.38
CA LYS A 69 6.12 2.80 7.81
C LYS A 69 5.56 3.59 6.63
N GLN A 70 6.30 3.67 5.52
CA GLN A 70 5.82 4.36 4.33
C GLN A 70 4.64 3.63 3.69
N GLN A 71 4.64 2.30 3.68
CA GLN A 71 3.53 1.50 3.16
C GLN A 71 2.28 1.63 4.03
N GLU A 72 2.44 1.63 5.36
CA GLU A 72 1.35 1.88 6.31
C GLU A 72 0.70 3.25 6.07
N LEU A 73 1.51 4.31 5.98
CA LEU A 73 1.02 5.66 5.69
C LEU A 73 0.28 5.73 4.35
N VAL A 74 0.79 5.07 3.30
CA VAL A 74 0.12 5.02 1.99
C VAL A 74 -1.22 4.27 2.09
N ALA A 75 -1.29 3.20 2.87
CA ALA A 75 -2.53 2.47 3.10
C ALA A 75 -3.57 3.34 3.81
N GLU A 76 -3.18 4.04 4.88
CA GLU A 76 -4.05 4.98 5.60
C GLU A 76 -4.56 6.12 4.69
N ILE A 77 -3.68 6.71 3.88
CA ILE A 77 -4.07 7.74 2.91
C ILE A 77 -5.06 7.17 1.89
N THR A 78 -4.79 5.96 1.39
CA THR A 78 -5.65 5.30 0.40
C THR A 78 -7.03 5.01 0.99
N GLU A 79 -7.08 4.56 2.25
CA GLU A 79 -8.33 4.32 2.97
C GLU A 79 -9.13 5.61 3.15
N ALA A 80 -8.50 6.68 3.64
CA ALA A 80 -9.15 7.98 3.78
C ALA A 80 -9.64 8.55 2.44
N MET A 81 -8.86 8.41 1.36
CA MET A 81 -9.30 8.79 0.02
C MET A 81 -10.49 7.95 -0.45
N ASN A 82 -10.48 6.65 -0.16
CA ASN A 82 -11.56 5.74 -0.54
C ASN A 82 -12.86 6.06 0.21
N GLU A 83 -12.78 6.44 1.49
CA GLU A 83 -13.91 6.94 2.28
C GLU A 83 -14.47 8.24 1.68
N LEU A 84 -13.61 9.18 1.30
CA LEU A 84 -14.05 10.44 0.67
C LEU A 84 -14.70 10.23 -0.71
N ILE A 85 -14.16 9.32 -1.54
CA ILE A 85 -14.65 9.07 -2.91
C ILE A 85 -15.96 8.27 -2.89
N ASN A 86 -16.03 7.23 -2.07
CA ASN A 86 -17.24 6.41 -1.97
C ASN A 86 -18.33 7.08 -1.13
N GLY A 87 -17.95 8.14 -0.39
CA GLY A 87 -18.78 8.75 0.63
C GLY A 87 -18.86 7.85 1.87
N VAL A 88 -19.32 8.45 2.97
CA VAL A 88 -19.96 7.69 4.04
C VAL A 88 -21.17 7.01 3.39
N GLU A 89 -21.38 5.71 3.65
CA GLU A 89 -22.58 4.98 3.18
C GLU A 89 -23.83 5.84 3.38
N TYR A 90 -24.86 5.65 2.55
CA TYR A 90 -26.14 6.37 2.61
C TYR A 90 -26.68 6.45 4.07
N GLU A 91 -26.25 7.46 4.82
CA GLU A 91 -26.68 7.67 6.18
C GLU A 91 -27.99 8.42 6.07
N ASP A 92 -29.09 7.68 6.23
CA ASP A 92 -30.45 8.26 6.32
C ASP A 92 -30.48 9.45 7.29
N ASP A 93 -29.65 9.45 8.32
CA ASP A 93 -29.49 10.55 9.27
C ASP A 93 -28.82 11.79 8.66
N PHE A 94 -27.82 11.64 7.79
CA PHE A 94 -27.26 12.76 7.03
C PHE A 94 -28.28 13.36 6.06
N TYR A 95 -29.08 12.52 5.38
CA TYR A 95 -30.13 13.02 4.49
C TYR A 95 -31.26 13.74 5.23
N LYS A 96 -31.58 13.35 6.48
CA LYS A 96 -32.55 14.08 7.32
C LYS A 96 -32.09 15.49 7.67
N GLU A 97 -30.79 15.70 7.89
CA GLU A 97 -30.25 17.03 8.20
C GLU A 97 -30.33 17.98 6.99
N ILE A 98 -30.16 17.44 5.78
CA ILE A 98 -30.18 18.24 4.55
C ILE A 98 -31.59 18.39 3.98
N LEU A 99 -32.45 17.37 4.08
CA LEU A 99 -33.80 17.37 3.53
C LEU A 99 -34.78 18.09 4.48
N ASP A 100 -35.31 19.24 4.07
CA ASP A 100 -36.41 19.92 4.76
C ASP A 100 -37.71 19.10 4.59
N LYS A 101 -38.12 18.93 3.33
CA LYS A 101 -39.32 18.16 2.97
C LYS A 101 -39.31 17.77 1.49
N MET A 102 -40.06 16.72 1.18
CA MET A 102 -40.39 16.32 -0.17
C MET A 102 -41.90 16.48 -0.39
N VAL A 103 -42.30 17.15 -1.47
CA VAL A 103 -43.71 17.35 -1.84
C VAL A 103 -43.96 16.62 -3.15
N VAL A 104 -44.77 15.56 -3.09
CA VAL A 104 -45.22 14.80 -4.26
C VAL A 104 -46.48 15.46 -4.78
N ASN A 105 -46.38 16.13 -5.93
CA ASN A 105 -47.53 16.80 -6.54
C ASN A 105 -48.39 15.79 -7.31
N ASP A 106 -47.74 14.96 -8.14
CA ASP A 106 -48.35 13.83 -8.83
C ASP A 106 -47.30 12.77 -9.18
N LYS A 107 -47.68 11.77 -9.99
CA LYS A 107 -46.82 10.63 -10.34
C LYS A 107 -45.53 11.04 -11.05
N ASP A 108 -45.53 12.16 -11.77
CA ASP A 108 -44.41 12.60 -12.61
C ASP A 108 -43.72 13.86 -12.05
N HIS A 109 -44.29 14.51 -11.03
CA HIS A 109 -43.83 15.80 -10.50
C HIS A 109 -43.55 15.76 -8.98
N ILE A 110 -42.27 15.88 -8.61
CA ILE A 110 -41.80 15.91 -7.22
C ILE A 110 -40.96 17.17 -6.98
N ASP A 111 -41.26 17.85 -5.89
CA ASP A 111 -40.50 18.99 -5.38
C ASP A 111 -39.68 18.58 -4.15
N VAL A 112 -38.40 18.93 -4.14
CA VAL A 112 -37.47 18.64 -3.04
C VAL A 112 -36.96 19.95 -2.45
N TYR A 113 -37.10 20.09 -1.13
CA TYR A 113 -36.65 21.25 -0.37
C TYR A 113 -35.48 20.83 0.50
N LEU A 114 -34.37 21.56 0.42
CA LEU A 114 -33.14 21.29 1.15
C LEU A 114 -32.84 22.47 2.09
N ASN A 115 -32.47 22.19 3.34
CA ASN A 115 -32.18 23.20 4.38
C ASN A 115 -30.98 24.10 4.03
N LEU A 116 -30.02 23.58 3.26
CA LEU A 116 -28.71 24.22 3.04
C LEU A 116 -28.63 25.07 1.77
N LEU A 117 -29.71 25.17 0.98
CA LEU A 117 -29.73 25.92 -0.28
C LEU A 117 -30.95 26.84 -0.38
N PRO A 118 -30.79 28.11 -0.80
CA PRO A 118 -31.89 29.07 -0.88
C PRO A 118 -32.86 28.85 -2.07
N LEU A 119 -32.77 27.72 -2.78
CA LEU A 119 -33.54 27.46 -4.02
C LEU A 119 -34.20 26.06 -3.98
N LYS A 120 -35.46 26.00 -4.40
CA LYS A 120 -36.20 24.74 -4.61
C LYS A 120 -35.68 24.02 -5.85
N TRP A 121 -35.41 22.72 -5.76
CA TRP A 121 -35.17 21.87 -6.92
C TRP A 121 -36.44 21.11 -7.29
N SER A 122 -36.82 21.18 -8.56
CA SER A 122 -37.99 20.48 -9.11
C SER A 122 -37.53 19.44 -10.12
N TYR A 123 -38.03 18.21 -9.98
CA TYR A 123 -37.78 17.11 -10.91
C TYR A 123 -39.07 16.78 -11.67
N THR A 124 -38.96 16.54 -12.97
CA THR A 124 -40.07 16.10 -13.82
C THR A 124 -39.59 14.93 -14.66
N VAL A 125 -40.32 13.81 -14.60
CA VAL A 125 -40.00 12.63 -15.41
C VAL A 125 -40.26 12.96 -16.88
N ALA A 126 -39.21 12.90 -17.71
CA ALA A 126 -39.38 12.98 -19.15
C ALA A 126 -40.12 11.73 -19.63
N LYS A 127 -41.37 11.88 -20.07
CA LYS A 127 -42.07 10.81 -20.81
C LYS A 127 -41.27 10.52 -22.07
N SER A 128 -40.73 9.31 -22.18
CA SER A 128 -40.13 8.84 -23.43
C SER A 128 -41.17 8.99 -24.54
N VAL A 129 -40.85 9.82 -25.54
CA VAL A 129 -41.64 9.90 -26.76
C VAL A 129 -41.60 8.52 -27.39
N ASN A 130 -42.77 7.92 -27.61
CA ASN A 130 -42.92 6.69 -28.39
C ASN A 130 -42.05 6.77 -29.66
N CYS A 131 -41.01 5.94 -29.71
CA CYS A 131 -40.20 5.75 -30.89
C CYS A 131 -41.13 5.16 -31.98
N PRO A 132 -41.28 5.76 -33.17
CA PRO A 132 -42.10 5.18 -34.22
C PRO A 132 -41.50 3.82 -34.58
N GLN A 133 -42.29 2.76 -34.47
CA GLN A 133 -41.91 1.42 -34.88
C GLN A 133 -41.30 1.45 -36.28
N GLY A 134 -40.10 0.90 -36.39
CA GLY A 134 -39.29 0.90 -37.61
C GLY A 134 -40.06 0.40 -38.82
N LYS A 135 -39.87 1.11 -39.94
CA LYS A 135 -40.32 0.72 -41.27
C LYS A 135 -39.92 -0.74 -41.56
N SER A 136 -40.90 -1.57 -41.91
CA SER A 136 -40.67 -2.93 -42.40
C SER A 136 -39.72 -2.92 -43.61
N LEU A 137 -38.64 -3.69 -43.52
CA LEU A 137 -37.73 -3.96 -44.63
C LEU A 137 -38.50 -4.63 -45.78
N LYS A 138 -38.66 -3.93 -46.90
CA LYS A 138 -39.02 -4.58 -48.17
C LYS A 138 -37.81 -5.37 -48.65
N LYS A 139 -37.92 -6.70 -48.65
CA LYS A 139 -37.03 -7.59 -49.42
C LYS A 139 -37.15 -7.22 -50.90
N SER A 140 -36.05 -6.77 -51.49
CA SER A 140 -35.87 -6.74 -52.94
C SER A 140 -35.65 -8.17 -53.44
N ALA A 141 -36.59 -8.69 -54.21
CA ALA A 141 -36.33 -9.80 -55.12
C ALA A 141 -35.62 -9.22 -56.36
N GLY A 142 -34.41 -9.72 -56.64
CA GLY A 142 -33.72 -9.46 -57.90
C GLY A 142 -34.34 -10.27 -59.04
N PRO A 143 -34.10 -9.85 -60.30
CA PRO A 143 -34.57 -10.54 -61.49
C PRO A 143 -33.96 -11.94 -61.69
#